data_AF-A0A2U1PE30-F1
#
_entry.id   AF-A0A2U1PE30-F1
#
_cell.length_a   1.000
_cell.length_b   1.000
_cell.length_c   1.000
_cell.angle_alpha   90.00
_cell.angle_beta   90.00
_cell.angle_gamma   90.00
#
_symmetry.space_group_name_H-M   'P 1'
#
loop_
_entity.id
_entity.type
_entity.pdbx_description
1 polymer ?
#
loop_
_entity_poly.entity_id
_entity_poly.type
_entity_poly.pdbx_seq_one_letter_code
_entity_poly.pdbx_strand_id
1 'polypeptide(L)'
;MISKIITTIIALTSTISFFFISSPTKSYYHKLYLSPSLSDNVSISHHLYTLTRRPHLAGSEANAEAASYVLSTLSVNNIKSHLAEYAVLLTYPESRSLTLIRPSPEPPTTFSLKQEVYEGDPYVDVADQVEPSFHAYAKAGTVKGPVAYVNYGRVEDFTTLEEMGINVSGAIVLARYGEVFRGDIIENAYDAGAIGVLIYSDRKDYGGAGGDTKWFPDDKWLPPSGVQVGTVFNGAGDPSTPGWPSNIEGCERLSEDEVEKGGHVPLIPSLPISGADGEEIIKSIGGVVANDSWQGDKDAPVYRLGPGPGIIDLTYKAKQVISTIQNVIGIIEGAEEPDRYVILGNHRDAWTFGAVDPNSGTAALLEVAERLEKLRKQGWKPRRSIIFCSWDAEEYGLVSITFAQNMHFMRNSENLPKYYTVFQVGSTEWVEENREMLSSKVVAYLNVDIAVSGAGFQADATPQLDQLIIEATKQVQDPDNSSQTVYDSWVQTTNYPEIGRLGDGRSDYAAFVQHIGVPATDISFGNGYPVYHSMYDDFVWMRNFGDPMFRRHAAAASIWGLVALQLADEEILPFNYELYVYEIQKGAEELDTELSDKSISLIPLFKSIDRMKKATLQINNEIKVAVSTDNLL
;
A
#
# COMPACT_ATOMS: atom_id res chain seq x y z
N MET A 1 70.94 -20.93 19.51
CA MET A 1 70.27 -19.85 20.27
C MET A 1 69.43 -18.94 19.36
N ILE A 2 69.93 -18.56 18.18
CA ILE A 2 69.23 -17.68 17.22
C ILE A 2 67.92 -18.26 16.67
N SER A 3 67.86 -19.56 16.38
CA SER A 3 66.63 -20.22 15.86
C SER A 3 65.45 -20.18 16.85
N LYS A 4 65.69 -20.34 18.16
CA LYS A 4 64.62 -20.27 19.18
C LYS A 4 64.07 -18.85 19.33
N ILE A 5 64.92 -17.83 19.18
CA ILE A 5 64.50 -16.42 19.28
C ILE A 5 63.61 -16.04 18.10
N ILE A 6 63.92 -16.51 16.88
CA ILE A 6 63.11 -16.25 15.69
C ILE A 6 61.74 -16.94 15.79
N THR A 7 61.68 -18.19 16.28
CA THR A 7 60.41 -18.89 16.47
C THR A 7 59.54 -18.21 17.55
N THR A 8 60.14 -17.73 18.64
CA THR A 8 59.40 -16.99 19.68
C THR A 8 58.92 -15.63 19.18
N ILE A 9 59.70 -14.90 18.37
CA ILE A 9 59.28 -13.61 17.79
C ILE A 9 58.15 -13.81 16.77
N ILE A 10 58.21 -14.83 15.92
CA ILE A 10 57.13 -15.15 14.96
C ILE A 10 55.87 -15.62 15.69
N ALA A 11 56.00 -16.38 16.77
CA ALA A 11 54.88 -16.77 17.62
C ALA A 11 54.28 -15.55 18.34
N LEU A 12 55.11 -14.62 18.84
CA LEU A 12 54.64 -13.40 19.49
C LEU A 12 53.95 -12.46 18.50
N THR A 13 54.50 -12.25 17.30
CA THR A 13 53.88 -11.42 16.27
C THR A 13 52.61 -12.03 15.72
N SER A 14 52.52 -13.36 15.57
CA SER A 14 51.27 -14.02 15.15
C SER A 14 50.20 -14.01 16.24
N THR A 15 50.56 -14.14 17.52
CA THR A 15 49.59 -13.89 18.62
C THR A 15 49.18 -12.43 18.72
N ILE A 16 50.09 -11.47 18.56
CA ILE A 16 49.76 -10.03 18.61
C ILE A 16 48.89 -9.63 17.41
N SER A 17 49.14 -10.17 16.21
CA SER A 17 48.27 -9.94 15.05
C SER A 17 46.88 -10.56 15.18
N PHE A 18 46.73 -11.65 15.95
CA PHE A 18 45.41 -12.23 16.25
C PHE A 18 44.62 -11.47 17.33
N PHE A 19 45.29 -10.71 18.20
CA PHE A 19 44.64 -9.93 19.27
C PHE A 19 44.25 -8.50 18.88
N PHE A 20 44.62 -8.00 17.69
CA PHE A 20 44.42 -6.58 17.31
C PHE A 20 43.55 -6.33 16.06
N ILE A 21 42.78 -7.32 15.59
CA ILE A 21 41.70 -7.05 14.63
C ILE A 21 40.38 -7.24 15.37
N SER A 22 40.01 -6.27 16.20
CA SER A 22 38.64 -6.18 16.71
C SER A 22 37.70 -6.05 15.51
N SER A 23 36.68 -6.90 15.45
CA SER A 23 35.62 -6.76 14.45
C SER A 23 35.07 -5.32 14.47
N PRO A 24 34.79 -4.72 13.31
CA PRO A 24 34.20 -3.38 13.26
C PRO A 24 32.91 -3.31 14.09
N THR A 25 32.64 -2.17 14.71
CA THR A 25 31.44 -1.97 15.52
C THR A 25 30.17 -1.95 14.65
N LYS A 26 28.99 -2.20 15.23
CA LYS A 26 27.69 -2.09 14.52
C LYS A 26 27.52 -0.73 13.84
N SER A 27 27.86 0.35 14.55
CA SER A 27 27.85 1.73 14.02
C SER A 27 28.73 1.92 12.77
N TYR A 28 29.84 1.18 12.62
CA TYR A 28 30.63 1.23 11.39
C TYR A 28 29.83 0.69 10.20
N TYR A 29 29.16 -0.46 10.36
CA TYR A 29 28.37 -1.06 9.30
C TYR A 29 27.13 -0.22 8.96
N HIS A 30 26.47 0.40 9.94
CA HIS A 30 25.36 1.32 9.71
C HIS A 30 25.79 2.54 8.87
N LYS A 31 26.96 3.13 9.16
CA LYS A 31 27.52 4.23 8.34
C LYS A 31 27.95 3.77 6.95
N LEU A 32 28.48 2.55 6.84
CA LEU A 32 28.89 1.98 5.56
C LEU A 32 27.67 1.71 4.67
N TYR A 33 26.56 1.23 5.24
CA TYR A 33 25.28 1.03 4.56
C TYR A 33 24.79 2.29 3.85
N LEU A 34 24.85 3.42 4.56
CA LEU A 34 24.42 4.73 4.06
C LEU A 34 25.42 5.37 3.09
N SER A 35 26.61 4.78 2.93
CA SER A 35 27.64 5.41 2.10
C SER A 35 27.29 5.29 0.62
N PRO A 36 27.63 6.31 -0.20
CA PRO A 36 27.46 6.22 -1.66
C PRO A 36 28.21 5.08 -2.33
N SER A 37 29.12 4.40 -1.62
CA SER A 37 29.84 3.25 -2.17
C SER A 37 28.99 1.98 -2.24
N LEU A 38 27.90 1.90 -1.47
CA LEU A 38 26.98 0.76 -1.49
C LEU A 38 25.67 1.06 -2.23
N SER A 39 25.31 2.33 -2.38
CA SER A 39 24.13 2.82 -3.10
C SER A 39 24.33 2.88 -4.61
N ASP A 40 23.36 2.43 -5.41
CA ASP A 40 23.39 2.57 -6.87
C ASP A 40 22.02 2.91 -7.49
N ASN A 41 21.84 4.19 -7.84
CA ASN A 41 20.62 4.67 -8.51
C ASN A 41 20.38 4.00 -9.87
N VAL A 42 21.44 3.57 -10.56
CA VAL A 42 21.32 2.90 -11.87
C VAL A 42 20.77 1.50 -11.69
N SER A 43 21.19 0.78 -10.64
CA SER A 43 20.65 -0.54 -10.28
C SER A 43 19.15 -0.45 -9.98
N ILE A 44 18.75 0.49 -9.13
CA ILE A 44 17.33 0.74 -8.80
C ILE A 44 16.51 1.00 -10.08
N SER A 45 16.99 1.94 -10.92
CA SER A 45 16.31 2.28 -12.17
C SER A 45 16.20 1.08 -13.11
N HIS A 46 17.22 0.23 -13.16
CA HIS A 46 17.21 -0.99 -13.97
C HIS A 46 16.25 -2.06 -13.43
N HIS A 47 16.19 -2.26 -12.11
CA HIS A 47 15.21 -3.14 -11.49
C HIS A 47 13.79 -2.69 -11.83
N LEU A 48 13.49 -1.40 -11.62
CA LEU A 48 12.18 -0.87 -11.92
C LEU A 48 11.83 -1.08 -13.40
N TYR A 49 12.72 -0.69 -14.31
CA TYR A 49 12.50 -0.87 -15.74
C TYR A 49 12.23 -2.33 -16.11
N THR A 50 12.94 -3.27 -15.48
CA THR A 50 12.80 -4.71 -15.77
C THR A 50 11.49 -5.28 -15.27
N LEU A 51 11.06 -4.89 -14.07
CA LEU A 51 9.78 -5.30 -13.49
C LEU A 51 8.59 -4.76 -14.29
N THR A 52 8.70 -3.52 -14.78
CA THR A 52 7.60 -2.81 -15.44
C THR A 52 7.67 -2.93 -16.97
N ARG A 53 8.26 -4.00 -17.52
CA ARG A 53 8.36 -4.20 -18.98
C ARG A 53 7.05 -4.65 -19.62
N ARG A 54 6.20 -5.30 -18.84
CA ARG A 54 4.93 -5.88 -19.27
C ARG A 54 3.89 -5.64 -18.18
N PRO A 55 2.60 -5.55 -18.53
CA PRO A 55 1.55 -5.59 -17.53
C PRO A 55 1.59 -6.93 -16.80
N HIS A 56 1.50 -6.92 -15.47
CA HIS A 56 1.79 -8.10 -14.66
C HIS A 56 0.82 -8.23 -13.48
N LEU A 57 -0.44 -8.41 -13.85
CA LEU A 57 -1.55 -8.68 -12.94
C LEU A 57 -1.36 -10.00 -12.17
N ALA A 58 -1.85 -10.05 -10.93
CA ALA A 58 -1.83 -11.26 -10.12
C ALA A 58 -2.36 -12.49 -10.88
N GLY A 59 -1.72 -13.65 -10.70
CA GLY A 59 -2.05 -14.89 -11.39
C GLY A 59 -1.69 -14.95 -12.89
N SER A 60 -1.09 -13.90 -13.47
CA SER A 60 -0.64 -13.89 -14.87
C SER A 60 0.77 -14.50 -15.06
N GLU A 61 1.08 -14.92 -16.29
CA GLU A 61 2.44 -15.37 -16.66
C GLU A 61 3.48 -14.26 -16.47
N ALA A 62 3.16 -13.02 -16.81
CA ALA A 62 4.07 -11.88 -16.65
C ALA A 62 4.40 -11.61 -15.18
N ASN A 63 3.45 -11.81 -14.27
CA ASN A 63 3.71 -11.67 -12.83
C ASN A 63 4.56 -12.84 -12.28
N ALA A 64 4.41 -14.05 -12.81
CA ALA A 64 5.31 -15.17 -12.50
C ALA A 64 6.74 -14.93 -13.04
N GLU A 65 6.88 -14.27 -14.20
CA GLU A 65 8.18 -13.80 -14.73
C GLU A 65 8.80 -12.75 -13.77
N ALA A 66 8.00 -11.80 -13.27
CA ALA A 66 8.44 -10.81 -12.28
C ALA A 66 8.87 -11.48 -10.95
N ALA A 67 8.11 -12.47 -10.47
CA ALA A 67 8.47 -13.27 -9.29
C ALA A 67 9.83 -13.98 -9.49
N SER A 68 10.00 -14.58 -10.67
CA SER A 68 11.25 -15.25 -11.06
C SER A 68 12.43 -14.27 -11.11
N TYR A 69 12.21 -13.04 -11.57
CA TYR A 69 13.22 -11.99 -11.55
C TYR A 69 13.65 -11.63 -10.12
N VAL A 70 12.71 -11.36 -9.23
CA VAL A 70 12.99 -11.07 -7.81
C VAL A 70 13.74 -12.24 -7.15
N LEU A 71 13.24 -13.47 -7.33
CA LEU A 71 13.86 -14.69 -6.81
C LEU A 71 15.31 -14.84 -7.29
N SER A 72 15.55 -14.59 -8.58
CA SER A 72 16.88 -14.68 -9.19
C SER A 72 17.84 -13.62 -8.66
N THR A 73 17.37 -12.38 -8.50
CA THR A 73 18.16 -11.26 -7.96
C THR A 73 18.57 -11.53 -6.52
N LEU A 74 17.66 -12.02 -5.67
CA LEU A 74 17.99 -12.42 -4.30
C LEU A 74 19.01 -13.58 -4.28
N SER A 75 18.80 -14.61 -5.12
CA SER A 75 19.67 -15.78 -5.20
C SER A 75 21.11 -15.42 -5.61
N VAL A 76 21.28 -14.55 -6.61
CA VAL A 76 22.60 -14.09 -7.09
C VAL A 76 23.33 -13.26 -6.02
N ASN A 77 22.59 -12.62 -5.13
CA ASN A 77 23.11 -11.91 -3.96
C ASN A 77 23.32 -12.82 -2.74
N ASN A 78 23.44 -14.15 -2.93
CA ASN A 78 23.67 -15.14 -1.86
C ASN A 78 22.62 -15.12 -0.74
N ILE A 79 21.41 -14.63 -1.02
CA ILE A 79 20.27 -14.67 -0.11
C ILE A 79 19.51 -15.95 -0.41
N LYS A 80 19.31 -16.80 0.61
CA LYS A 80 18.57 -18.06 0.44
C LYS A 80 17.11 -17.72 0.19
N SER A 81 16.59 -18.04 -1.00
CA SER A 81 15.24 -17.68 -1.39
C SER A 81 14.44 -18.85 -1.95
N HIS A 82 13.12 -18.76 -1.85
CA HIS A 82 12.15 -19.73 -2.37
C HIS A 82 10.81 -19.06 -2.68
N LEU A 83 9.97 -19.77 -3.43
CA LEU A 83 8.58 -19.37 -3.65
C LEU A 83 7.68 -19.98 -2.56
N ALA A 84 6.71 -19.21 -2.09
CA ALA A 84 5.56 -19.69 -1.33
C ALA A 84 4.32 -19.49 -2.21
N GLU A 85 3.62 -20.58 -2.50
CA GLU A 85 2.55 -20.61 -3.51
C GLU A 85 1.20 -20.90 -2.88
N TYR A 86 0.20 -20.10 -3.26
CA TYR A 86 -1.19 -20.27 -2.83
C TYR A 86 -2.09 -20.31 -4.06
N ALA A 87 -3.13 -21.13 -4.03
CA ALA A 87 -4.14 -21.15 -5.08
C ALA A 87 -5.30 -20.28 -4.63
N VAL A 88 -5.49 -19.07 -5.16
CA VAL A 88 -6.46 -18.11 -4.62
C VAL A 88 -7.58 -17.79 -5.61
N LEU A 89 -8.76 -17.41 -5.11
CA LEU A 89 -9.85 -16.91 -5.95
C LEU A 89 -9.51 -15.53 -6.50
N LEU A 90 -9.38 -15.42 -7.82
CA LEU A 90 -9.22 -14.15 -8.54
C LEU A 90 -10.37 -13.96 -9.54
N THR A 91 -10.60 -12.71 -9.94
CA THR A 91 -11.62 -12.36 -10.94
C THR A 91 -11.04 -11.54 -12.07
N TYR A 92 -11.44 -11.84 -13.31
CA TYR A 92 -11.02 -11.13 -14.50
C TYR A 92 -12.24 -10.73 -15.35
N PRO A 93 -12.16 -9.69 -16.19
CA PRO A 93 -13.26 -9.32 -17.08
C PRO A 93 -13.43 -10.36 -18.19
N GLU A 94 -14.63 -10.89 -18.37
CA GLU A 94 -14.97 -11.71 -19.56
C GLU A 94 -15.48 -10.82 -20.70
N SER A 95 -16.39 -9.89 -20.40
CA SER A 95 -16.85 -8.88 -21.35
C SER A 95 -17.50 -7.70 -20.64
N ARG A 96 -17.48 -6.54 -21.28
CA ARG A 96 -18.19 -5.35 -20.83
C ARG A 96 -18.77 -4.55 -21.99
N SER A 97 -19.89 -3.88 -21.75
CA SER A 97 -20.44 -2.90 -22.68
C SER A 97 -21.14 -1.79 -21.90
N LEU A 98 -20.97 -0.56 -22.38
CA LEU A 98 -21.62 0.62 -21.84
C LEU A 98 -22.20 1.46 -22.98
N THR A 99 -23.49 1.74 -22.90
CA THR A 99 -24.17 2.61 -23.86
C THR A 99 -24.98 3.68 -23.12
N LEU A 100 -24.78 4.93 -23.49
CA LEU A 100 -25.59 6.06 -23.06
C LEU A 100 -26.68 6.34 -24.09
N ILE A 101 -27.93 6.35 -23.65
CA ILE A 101 -29.12 6.65 -24.42
C ILE A 101 -29.65 8.00 -23.95
N ARG A 102 -29.80 8.94 -24.88
CA ARG A 102 -30.34 10.29 -24.62
C ARG A 102 -31.75 10.42 -25.20
N PRO A 103 -32.52 11.43 -24.77
CA PRO A 103 -33.79 11.75 -25.42
C PRO A 103 -33.62 11.94 -26.93
N SER A 104 -34.58 11.45 -27.70
CA SER A 104 -34.67 11.68 -29.14
C SER A 104 -34.54 13.19 -29.45
N PRO A 105 -33.78 13.59 -30.50
CA PRO A 105 -33.31 12.77 -31.63
C PRO A 105 -31.87 12.25 -31.51
N GLU A 106 -31.23 12.36 -30.34
CA GLU A 106 -29.82 12.00 -30.21
C GLU A 106 -29.61 10.47 -30.31
N PRO A 107 -28.67 9.99 -31.15
CA PRO A 107 -28.38 8.57 -31.24
C PRO A 107 -27.70 8.07 -29.96
N PRO A 108 -27.86 6.78 -29.60
CA PRO A 108 -27.11 6.19 -28.50
C PRO A 108 -25.59 6.29 -28.72
N THR A 109 -24.86 6.62 -27.66
CA THR A 109 -23.40 6.62 -27.62
C THR A 109 -22.91 5.33 -26.98
N THR A 110 -22.22 4.48 -27.72
CA THR A 110 -21.54 3.30 -27.18
C THR A 110 -20.08 3.65 -26.90
N PHE A 111 -19.63 3.43 -25.67
CA PHE A 111 -18.26 3.74 -25.25
C PHE A 111 -17.31 2.61 -25.63
N SER A 112 -16.09 2.96 -26.05
CA SER A 112 -15.05 1.99 -26.42
C SER A 112 -14.44 1.29 -25.20
N LEU A 113 -14.41 1.98 -24.06
CA LEU A 113 -13.87 1.52 -22.78
C LEU A 113 -12.40 1.08 -22.91
N LYS A 114 -11.61 1.86 -23.64
CA LYS A 114 -10.17 1.63 -23.89
C LYS A 114 -9.36 2.82 -23.42
N GLN A 115 -8.21 2.52 -22.81
CA GLN A 115 -7.16 3.48 -22.55
C GLN A 115 -6.34 3.66 -23.83
N GLU A 116 -5.94 4.89 -24.16
CA GLU A 116 -5.28 5.19 -25.43
C GLU A 116 -3.75 5.19 -25.29
N VAL A 117 -3.04 4.64 -26.27
CA VAL A 117 -1.59 4.82 -26.41
C VAL A 117 -1.29 6.18 -27.06
N TYR A 118 -0.12 6.75 -26.77
CA TYR A 118 0.30 8.04 -27.32
C TYR A 118 1.39 7.88 -28.39
N GLU A 119 1.65 8.95 -29.15
CA GLU A 119 2.69 8.94 -30.18
C GLU A 119 4.08 8.73 -29.56
N GLY A 120 4.78 7.67 -29.97
CA GLY A 120 6.11 7.33 -29.44
C GLY A 120 6.09 6.59 -28.10
N ASP A 121 4.95 6.07 -27.67
CA ASP A 121 4.82 5.20 -26.50
C ASP A 121 5.72 3.96 -26.62
N PRO A 122 6.72 3.77 -25.72
CA PRO A 122 7.62 2.61 -25.77
C PRO A 122 6.92 1.29 -25.41
N TYR A 123 5.70 1.33 -24.87
CA TYR A 123 4.91 0.18 -24.47
C TYR A 123 3.82 -0.21 -25.47
N VAL A 124 3.75 0.45 -26.64
CA VAL A 124 2.71 0.21 -27.66
C VAL A 124 2.55 -1.27 -28.05
N ASP A 125 3.65 -2.02 -28.13
CA ASP A 125 3.64 -3.44 -28.53
C ASP A 125 3.14 -4.40 -27.43
N VAL A 126 2.97 -3.91 -26.20
CA VAL A 126 2.51 -4.69 -25.04
C VAL A 126 1.30 -4.06 -24.34
N ALA A 127 0.82 -2.91 -24.82
CA ALA A 127 -0.34 -2.21 -24.25
C ALA A 127 -1.63 -3.04 -24.38
N ASP A 128 -1.73 -3.90 -25.39
CA ASP A 128 -2.86 -4.81 -25.58
C ASP A 128 -2.86 -6.00 -24.61
N GLN A 129 -1.78 -6.19 -23.84
CA GLN A 129 -1.71 -7.16 -22.73
C GLN A 129 -2.32 -6.62 -21.43
N VAL A 130 -2.58 -5.31 -21.35
CA VAL A 130 -3.30 -4.73 -20.20
C VAL A 130 -4.72 -5.27 -20.21
N GLU A 131 -5.13 -5.85 -19.08
CA GLU A 131 -6.49 -6.36 -18.95
C GLU A 131 -7.50 -5.24 -19.20
N PRO A 132 -8.59 -5.52 -19.93
CA PRO A 132 -9.64 -4.55 -20.12
C PRO A 132 -10.10 -3.97 -18.75
N SER A 133 -10.19 -2.64 -18.58
CA SER A 133 -10.66 -1.98 -17.33
C SER A 133 -11.88 -2.60 -16.60
N PHE A 134 -11.72 -2.90 -15.32
CA PHE A 134 -12.76 -3.55 -14.51
C PHE A 134 -12.56 -3.27 -13.02
N HIS A 135 -13.59 -3.56 -12.24
CA HIS A 135 -13.47 -3.68 -10.79
C HIS A 135 -13.37 -5.16 -10.44
N ALA A 136 -12.31 -5.58 -9.76
CA ALA A 136 -12.20 -6.98 -9.32
C ALA A 136 -13.23 -7.28 -8.23
N TYR A 137 -13.85 -8.47 -8.33
CA TYR A 137 -14.98 -8.94 -7.53
C TYR A 137 -16.31 -8.19 -7.73
N ALA A 138 -16.43 -7.34 -8.75
CA ALA A 138 -17.72 -6.75 -9.07
C ALA A 138 -18.76 -7.80 -9.50
N LYS A 139 -20.02 -7.60 -9.11
CA LYS A 139 -21.13 -8.47 -9.47
C LYS A 139 -21.33 -8.46 -10.99
N ALA A 140 -21.37 -9.64 -11.61
CA ALA A 140 -21.77 -9.77 -13.01
C ALA A 140 -23.27 -9.48 -13.18
N GLY A 141 -23.63 -8.74 -14.23
CA GLY A 141 -25.03 -8.44 -14.52
C GLY A 141 -25.24 -7.46 -15.67
N THR A 142 -26.50 -7.36 -16.10
CA THR A 142 -26.97 -6.37 -17.07
C THR A 142 -28.05 -5.52 -16.42
N VAL A 143 -27.82 -4.21 -16.39
CA VAL A 143 -28.73 -3.23 -15.78
C VAL A 143 -28.93 -2.04 -16.70
N LYS A 144 -30.14 -1.49 -16.68
CA LYS A 144 -30.53 -0.35 -17.49
C LYS A 144 -31.38 0.61 -16.69
N GLY A 145 -30.94 1.86 -16.58
CA GLY A 145 -31.62 2.84 -15.71
C GLY A 145 -31.21 4.27 -16.02
N PRO A 146 -31.98 5.26 -15.53
CA PRO A 146 -31.57 6.65 -15.58
C PRO A 146 -30.27 6.85 -14.79
N VAL A 147 -29.45 7.82 -15.19
CA VAL A 147 -28.20 8.13 -14.47
C VAL A 147 -28.37 9.26 -13.46
N ALA A 148 -27.81 9.09 -12.25
CA ALA A 148 -27.74 10.12 -11.22
C ALA A 148 -26.30 10.36 -10.77
N TYR A 149 -25.92 11.62 -10.50
CA TYR A 149 -24.57 11.96 -10.03
C TYR A 149 -24.54 12.01 -8.50
N VAL A 150 -23.57 11.33 -7.90
CA VAL A 150 -23.49 11.12 -6.44
C VAL A 150 -22.18 11.60 -5.82
N ASN A 151 -21.51 12.57 -6.45
CA ASN A 151 -20.24 13.11 -5.96
C ASN A 151 -19.18 11.99 -5.78
N TYR A 152 -18.60 11.85 -4.59
CA TYR A 152 -17.62 10.80 -4.27
C TYR A 152 -18.29 9.51 -3.78
N GLY A 153 -19.63 9.44 -3.73
CA GLY A 153 -20.35 8.24 -3.30
C GLY A 153 -20.22 7.92 -1.81
N ARG A 154 -19.98 8.94 -0.99
CA ARG A 154 -19.88 8.79 0.47
C ARG A 154 -21.27 8.71 1.11
N VAL A 155 -21.34 8.20 2.34
CA VAL A 155 -22.61 8.13 3.09
C VAL A 155 -23.27 9.51 3.20
N GLU A 156 -22.48 10.55 3.46
CA GLU A 156 -22.95 11.94 3.52
C GLU A 156 -23.42 12.48 2.16
N ASP A 157 -22.88 11.97 1.05
CA ASP A 157 -23.33 12.38 -0.29
C ASP A 157 -24.73 11.84 -0.57
N PHE A 158 -24.99 10.56 -0.26
CA PHE A 158 -26.33 9.97 -0.38
C PHE A 158 -27.34 10.62 0.59
N THR A 159 -26.91 10.93 1.81
CA THR A 159 -27.75 11.67 2.78
C THR A 159 -28.13 13.05 2.24
N THR A 160 -27.15 13.79 1.68
CA THR A 160 -27.39 15.10 1.08
C THR A 160 -28.37 15.02 -0.08
N LEU A 161 -28.27 14.00 -0.94
CA LEU A 161 -29.23 13.78 -2.03
C LEU A 161 -30.65 13.55 -1.51
N GLU A 162 -30.81 12.73 -0.47
CA GLU A 162 -32.11 12.48 0.15
C GLU A 162 -32.72 13.77 0.74
N GLU A 163 -31.93 14.57 1.44
CA GLU A 163 -32.34 15.89 1.97
C GLU A 163 -32.76 16.87 0.86
N MET A 164 -32.12 16.77 -0.31
CA MET A 164 -32.48 17.52 -1.52
C MET A 164 -33.69 16.95 -2.26
N GLY A 165 -34.26 15.84 -1.80
CA GLY A 165 -35.41 15.16 -2.40
C GLY A 165 -35.07 14.36 -3.66
N ILE A 166 -33.80 13.97 -3.84
CA ILE A 166 -33.30 13.23 -5.00
C ILE A 166 -33.25 11.75 -4.66
N ASN A 167 -34.05 10.94 -5.35
CA ASN A 167 -34.12 9.49 -5.15
C ASN A 167 -33.33 8.76 -6.24
N VAL A 168 -32.33 7.98 -5.84
CA VAL A 168 -31.47 7.18 -6.74
C VAL A 168 -31.91 5.73 -6.88
N SER A 169 -33.02 5.33 -6.24
CA SER A 169 -33.55 3.97 -6.33
C SER A 169 -33.92 3.60 -7.77
N GLY A 170 -33.38 2.48 -8.27
CA GLY A 170 -33.56 2.05 -9.65
C GLY A 170 -32.69 2.81 -10.68
N ALA A 171 -31.85 3.75 -10.24
CA ALA A 171 -30.90 4.45 -11.09
C ALA A 171 -29.56 3.72 -11.17
N ILE A 172 -28.78 4.06 -12.20
CA ILE A 172 -27.34 3.78 -12.24
C ILE A 172 -26.65 5.04 -11.75
N VAL A 173 -25.82 4.94 -10.72
CA VAL A 173 -25.15 6.12 -10.17
C VAL A 173 -23.79 6.32 -10.82
N LEU A 174 -23.42 7.58 -11.02
CA LEU A 174 -22.10 8.01 -11.46
C LEU A 174 -21.40 8.70 -10.28
N ALA A 175 -20.27 8.14 -9.83
CA ALA A 175 -19.43 8.68 -8.77
C ALA A 175 -18.03 8.98 -9.30
N ARG A 176 -17.35 9.96 -8.72
CA ARG A 176 -15.92 10.18 -8.98
C ARG A 176 -15.06 9.48 -7.93
N TYR A 177 -13.89 8.98 -8.33
CA TYR A 177 -12.87 8.47 -7.41
C TYR A 177 -12.34 9.54 -6.46
N GLY A 178 -11.82 9.11 -5.31
CA GLY A 178 -11.29 9.96 -4.24
C GLY A 178 -12.03 9.70 -2.92
N GLU A 179 -11.69 10.44 -1.87
CA GLU A 179 -12.34 10.51 -0.53
C GLU A 179 -12.64 9.20 0.24
N VAL A 180 -13.26 8.19 -0.37
CA VAL A 180 -13.60 6.87 0.21
C VAL A 180 -13.16 5.73 -0.71
N PHE A 181 -13.07 4.51 -0.16
CA PHE A 181 -12.75 3.33 -0.94
C PHE A 181 -13.84 3.02 -1.97
N ARG A 182 -13.43 2.54 -3.14
CA ARG A 182 -14.33 2.25 -4.26
C ARG A 182 -15.36 1.14 -3.97
N GLY A 183 -15.01 0.19 -3.09
CA GLY A 183 -15.98 -0.80 -2.58
C GLY A 183 -17.10 -0.12 -1.78
N ASP A 184 -16.74 0.82 -0.90
CA ASP A 184 -17.70 1.59 -0.09
C ASP A 184 -18.65 2.41 -0.98
N ILE A 185 -18.17 3.00 -2.09
CA ILE A 185 -19.02 3.70 -3.07
C ILE A 185 -20.14 2.79 -3.56
N ILE A 186 -19.82 1.53 -3.85
CA ILE A 186 -20.79 0.56 -4.39
C ILE A 186 -21.73 0.05 -3.31
N GLU A 187 -21.22 -0.21 -2.10
CA GLU A 187 -22.02 -0.60 -0.94
C GLU A 187 -23.03 0.51 -0.59
N ASN A 188 -22.57 1.75 -0.48
CA ASN A 188 -23.44 2.91 -0.21
C ASN A 188 -24.51 3.10 -1.30
N ALA A 189 -24.13 2.93 -2.58
CA ALA A 189 -25.07 3.02 -3.69
C ALA A 189 -26.12 1.91 -3.66
N TYR A 190 -25.71 0.68 -3.33
CA TYR A 190 -26.61 -0.45 -3.15
C TYR A 190 -27.62 -0.19 -2.04
N ASP A 191 -27.16 0.29 -0.89
CA ASP A 191 -28.01 0.63 0.26
C ASP A 191 -29.00 1.76 -0.06
N ALA A 192 -28.60 2.71 -0.92
CA ALA A 192 -29.48 3.75 -1.45
C ALA A 192 -30.45 3.25 -2.55
N GLY A 193 -30.40 1.97 -2.91
CA GLY A 193 -31.30 1.33 -3.88
C GLY A 193 -30.89 1.48 -5.35
N ALA A 194 -29.66 1.94 -5.63
CA ALA A 194 -29.13 1.96 -6.99
C ALA A 194 -29.01 0.53 -7.55
N ILE A 195 -29.08 0.40 -8.87
CA ILE A 195 -29.00 -0.91 -9.55
C ILE A 195 -27.66 -1.13 -10.24
N GLY A 196 -26.80 -0.13 -10.29
CA GLY A 196 -25.44 -0.23 -10.83
C GLY A 196 -24.64 1.04 -10.59
N VAL A 197 -23.31 0.92 -10.71
CA VAL A 197 -22.37 2.01 -10.37
C VAL A 197 -21.34 2.21 -11.48
N LEU A 198 -21.13 3.45 -11.89
CA LEU A 198 -19.99 3.85 -12.71
C LEU A 198 -19.09 4.74 -11.86
N ILE A 199 -17.79 4.46 -11.86
CA ILE A 199 -16.80 5.27 -11.16
C ILE A 199 -15.80 5.83 -12.17
N TYR A 200 -15.56 7.14 -12.14
CA TYR A 200 -14.65 7.81 -13.08
C TYR A 200 -13.58 8.65 -12.37
N SER A 201 -12.43 8.80 -13.01
CA SER A 201 -11.36 9.70 -12.54
C SER A 201 -11.66 11.12 -13.01
N ASP A 202 -12.25 11.95 -12.15
CA ASP A 202 -12.59 13.33 -12.49
C ASP A 202 -11.33 14.16 -12.79
N ARG A 203 -11.37 14.95 -13.87
CA ARG A 203 -10.27 15.82 -14.27
C ARG A 203 -9.89 16.87 -13.22
N LYS A 204 -10.83 17.25 -12.35
CA LYS A 204 -10.57 18.12 -11.20
C LYS A 204 -9.52 17.51 -10.27
N ASP A 205 -9.62 16.21 -10.05
CA ASP A 205 -8.85 15.50 -9.04
C ASP A 205 -7.59 14.85 -9.66
N TYR A 206 -7.69 14.38 -10.91
CA TYR A 206 -6.62 13.60 -11.59
C TYR A 206 -6.07 14.25 -12.87
N GLY A 207 -6.76 15.25 -13.43
CA GLY A 207 -6.44 15.87 -14.72
C GLY A 207 -5.72 17.22 -14.63
N GLY A 208 -5.36 17.68 -13.42
CA GLY A 208 -4.59 18.91 -13.21
C GLY A 208 -5.37 20.22 -13.30
N ALA A 209 -6.66 20.19 -12.93
CA ALA A 209 -7.53 21.35 -12.68
C ALA A 209 -7.73 22.38 -13.83
N GLY A 210 -7.48 21.96 -15.08
CA GLY A 210 -7.90 22.66 -16.31
C GLY A 210 -7.05 23.85 -16.77
N GLY A 211 -7.38 24.42 -17.93
CA GLY A 211 -6.62 25.46 -18.63
C GLY A 211 -5.59 24.90 -19.62
N ASP A 212 -4.37 25.46 -19.61
CA ASP A 212 -3.26 25.01 -20.49
C ASP A 212 -2.53 23.76 -19.95
N THR A 213 -3.07 23.13 -18.90
CA THR A 213 -2.51 21.90 -18.31
C THR A 213 -2.49 20.80 -19.36
N LYS A 214 -1.35 20.11 -19.45
CA LYS A 214 -1.19 18.95 -20.32
C LYS A 214 -1.34 17.66 -19.51
N TRP A 215 -1.45 16.55 -20.22
CA TRP A 215 -1.51 15.21 -19.63
C TRP A 215 -0.30 14.40 -20.04
N PHE A 216 -0.14 13.24 -19.40
CA PHE A 216 0.89 12.28 -19.78
C PHE A 216 0.78 11.93 -21.28
N PRO A 217 1.90 11.92 -22.04
CA PRO A 217 3.30 11.96 -21.59
C PRO A 217 3.92 13.35 -21.38
N ASP A 218 3.21 14.43 -21.72
CA ASP A 218 3.75 15.80 -21.70
C ASP A 218 3.81 16.41 -20.28
N ASP A 219 2.98 15.93 -19.36
CA ASP A 219 2.94 16.31 -17.94
C ASP A 219 2.49 15.11 -17.08
N LYS A 220 2.54 15.23 -15.76
CA LYS A 220 2.28 14.12 -14.81
C LYS A 220 0.81 13.70 -14.69
N TRP A 221 -0.12 14.48 -15.24
CA TRP A 221 -1.56 14.31 -15.02
C TRP A 221 -2.17 13.20 -15.87
N LEU A 222 -3.25 12.60 -15.37
CA LEU A 222 -3.94 11.49 -16.02
C LEU A 222 -4.55 11.95 -17.35
N PRO A 223 -4.29 11.24 -18.47
CA PRO A 223 -4.97 11.49 -19.73
C PRO A 223 -6.49 11.24 -19.65
N PRO A 224 -7.32 11.89 -20.47
CA PRO A 224 -8.78 11.76 -20.41
C PRO A 224 -9.30 10.34 -20.63
N SER A 225 -8.55 9.50 -21.35
CA SER A 225 -8.85 8.09 -21.59
C SER A 225 -8.34 7.15 -20.48
N GLY A 226 -7.58 7.67 -19.51
CA GLY A 226 -7.06 6.90 -18.38
C GLY A 226 -8.14 6.43 -17.44
N VAL A 227 -8.00 5.21 -16.96
CA VAL A 227 -8.97 4.55 -16.09
C VAL A 227 -8.25 3.99 -14.88
N GLN A 228 -8.64 4.42 -13.68
CA GLN A 228 -8.22 3.77 -12.44
C GLN A 228 -9.04 2.49 -12.28
N VAL A 229 -8.38 1.34 -12.27
CA VAL A 229 -8.99 0.05 -11.91
C VAL A 229 -8.75 -0.28 -10.43
N GLY A 230 -9.31 -1.37 -9.94
CA GLY A 230 -9.12 -1.75 -8.54
C GLY A 230 -10.06 -2.83 -8.06
N THR A 231 -9.73 -3.44 -6.94
CA THR A 231 -10.67 -4.31 -6.22
C THR A 231 -11.79 -3.51 -5.57
N VAL A 232 -12.97 -4.12 -5.54
CA VAL A 232 -14.15 -3.65 -4.78
C VAL A 232 -14.54 -4.64 -3.69
N PHE A 233 -13.67 -5.61 -3.39
CA PHE A 233 -13.79 -6.52 -2.26
C PHE A 233 -13.48 -5.77 -0.96
N ASN A 234 -14.34 -5.95 0.05
CA ASN A 234 -14.28 -5.30 1.36
C ASN A 234 -13.94 -6.32 2.47
N GLY A 235 -13.27 -7.40 2.12
CA GLY A 235 -12.88 -8.48 3.03
C GLY A 235 -11.37 -8.63 3.16
N ALA A 236 -10.94 -9.82 3.57
CA ALA A 236 -9.58 -10.09 3.99
C ALA A 236 -9.10 -11.41 3.38
N GLY A 237 -7.87 -11.44 2.86
CA GLY A 237 -7.28 -12.63 2.24
C GLY A 237 -8.04 -13.08 0.97
N ASP A 238 -7.90 -14.35 0.61
CA ASP A 238 -8.75 -14.97 -0.42
C ASP A 238 -10.22 -15.01 0.06
N PRO A 239 -11.18 -14.44 -0.69
CA PRO A 239 -12.60 -14.43 -0.29
C PRO A 239 -13.20 -15.81 -0.04
N SER A 240 -12.63 -16.86 -0.61
CA SER A 240 -13.10 -18.24 -0.50
C SER A 240 -12.52 -19.02 0.68
N THR A 241 -11.54 -18.49 1.40
CA THR A 241 -10.80 -19.18 2.48
C THR A 241 -10.56 -18.27 3.70
N PRO A 242 -11.58 -17.53 4.19
CA PRO A 242 -11.36 -16.51 5.21
C PRO A 242 -10.85 -17.11 6.54
N GLY A 243 -9.60 -16.83 6.88
CA GLY A 243 -8.98 -17.24 8.14
C GLY A 243 -8.08 -18.48 8.07
N TRP A 244 -7.89 -19.10 6.90
CA TRP A 244 -7.00 -20.24 6.70
C TRP A 244 -6.33 -20.23 5.33
N PRO A 245 -5.09 -20.75 5.21
CA PRO A 245 -4.31 -20.62 3.98
C PRO A 245 -4.89 -21.44 2.82
N SER A 246 -4.83 -20.83 1.64
CA SER A 246 -5.30 -21.36 0.36
C SER A 246 -4.28 -22.32 -0.26
N ASN A 247 -4.00 -23.40 0.46
CA ASN A 247 -2.97 -24.39 0.11
C ASN A 247 -3.16 -24.95 -1.30
N ILE A 248 -2.05 -25.03 -2.06
CA ILE A 248 -2.05 -25.57 -3.43
C ILE A 248 -2.39 -27.07 -3.49
N GLU A 249 -2.10 -27.82 -2.41
CA GLU A 249 -2.45 -29.24 -2.28
C GLU A 249 -3.97 -29.47 -2.07
N GLY A 250 -4.70 -28.40 -1.79
CA GLY A 250 -6.14 -28.40 -1.52
C GLY A 250 -6.47 -27.79 -0.16
N CYS A 251 -7.62 -27.12 -0.09
CA CYS A 251 -8.20 -26.55 1.11
C CYS A 251 -9.74 -26.56 0.98
N GLU A 252 -10.42 -26.40 2.11
CA GLU A 252 -11.86 -26.12 2.12
C GLU A 252 -12.10 -24.69 1.61
N ARG A 253 -13.14 -24.52 0.79
CA ARG A 253 -13.51 -23.23 0.21
C ARG A 253 -14.99 -22.96 0.37
N LEU A 254 -15.32 -21.71 0.64
CA LEU A 254 -16.67 -21.19 0.54
C LEU A 254 -17.13 -21.24 -0.92
N SER A 255 -18.41 -21.60 -1.12
CA SER A 255 -19.09 -21.44 -2.40
C SER A 255 -19.34 -19.97 -2.73
N GLU A 256 -19.59 -19.66 -4.01
CA GLU A 256 -19.93 -18.30 -4.45
C GLU A 256 -21.10 -17.69 -3.65
N ASP A 257 -22.15 -18.48 -3.40
CA ASP A 257 -23.30 -18.06 -2.59
C ASP A 257 -22.91 -17.75 -1.13
N GLU A 258 -21.91 -18.43 -0.57
CA GLU A 258 -21.43 -18.18 0.80
C GLU A 258 -20.54 -16.94 0.86
N VAL A 259 -19.70 -16.72 -0.15
CA VAL A 259 -18.90 -15.49 -0.29
C VAL A 259 -19.82 -14.27 -0.39
N GLU A 260 -20.88 -14.32 -1.21
CA GLU A 260 -21.86 -13.23 -1.33
C GLU A 260 -22.60 -12.98 -0.02
N LYS A 261 -23.01 -14.04 0.70
CA LYS A 261 -23.65 -13.91 2.01
C LYS A 261 -22.71 -13.38 3.09
N GLY A 262 -21.40 -13.52 2.92
CA GLY A 262 -20.39 -12.91 3.78
C GLY A 262 -20.47 -11.38 3.77
N GLY A 263 -21.02 -10.78 2.70
CA GLY A 263 -21.27 -9.34 2.63
C GLY A 263 -20.00 -8.51 2.48
N HIS A 264 -18.96 -9.10 1.90
CA HIS A 264 -17.68 -8.44 1.57
C HIS A 264 -17.49 -8.24 0.06
N VAL A 265 -18.37 -8.80 -0.78
CA VAL A 265 -18.38 -8.57 -2.23
C VAL A 265 -19.63 -7.78 -2.63
N PRO A 266 -19.56 -6.90 -3.63
CA PRO A 266 -20.71 -6.12 -4.06
C PRO A 266 -21.86 -6.96 -4.63
N LEU A 267 -23.09 -6.48 -4.47
CA LEU A 267 -24.31 -7.14 -4.93
C LEU A 267 -24.93 -6.53 -6.19
N ILE A 268 -24.35 -5.44 -6.70
CA ILE A 268 -24.75 -4.77 -7.95
C ILE A 268 -23.56 -4.60 -8.90
N PRO A 269 -23.79 -4.58 -10.22
CA PRO A 269 -22.70 -4.38 -11.19
C PRO A 269 -22.05 -3.01 -11.04
N SER A 270 -20.73 -2.99 -11.21
CA SER A 270 -19.95 -1.75 -11.25
C SER A 270 -18.91 -1.77 -12.35
N LEU A 271 -18.53 -0.60 -12.86
CA LEU A 271 -17.50 -0.48 -13.88
C LEU A 271 -16.69 0.82 -13.72
N PRO A 272 -15.35 0.77 -13.75
CA PRO A 272 -14.52 1.95 -13.84
C PRO A 272 -14.48 2.46 -15.28
N ILE A 273 -14.62 3.77 -15.45
CA ILE A 273 -14.63 4.43 -16.75
C ILE A 273 -13.66 5.62 -16.77
N SER A 274 -13.33 6.07 -17.98
CA SER A 274 -12.40 7.17 -18.17
C SER A 274 -13.02 8.51 -17.75
N GLY A 275 -12.17 9.51 -17.48
CA GLY A 275 -12.63 10.88 -17.21
C GLY A 275 -13.48 11.43 -18.37
N ALA A 276 -13.04 11.18 -19.60
CA ALA A 276 -13.76 11.59 -20.81
C ALA A 276 -15.16 10.93 -20.93
N ASP A 277 -15.26 9.63 -20.65
CA ASP A 277 -16.54 8.92 -20.67
C ASP A 277 -17.46 9.42 -19.55
N GLY A 278 -16.91 9.64 -18.35
CA GLY A 278 -17.62 10.21 -17.20
C GLY A 278 -18.21 11.58 -17.51
N GLU A 279 -17.41 12.49 -18.08
CA GLU A 279 -17.89 13.82 -18.50
C GLU A 279 -18.99 13.76 -19.56
N GLU A 280 -18.89 12.84 -20.52
CA GLU A 280 -19.90 12.65 -21.55
C GLU A 280 -21.23 12.15 -20.97
N ILE A 281 -21.17 11.34 -19.91
CA ILE A 281 -22.35 10.93 -19.13
C ILE A 281 -22.89 12.10 -18.31
N ILE A 282 -22.04 12.87 -17.61
CA ILE A 282 -22.44 14.06 -16.84
C ILE A 282 -23.26 15.04 -17.68
N LYS A 283 -22.86 15.28 -18.94
CA LYS A 283 -23.60 16.18 -19.86
C LYS A 283 -25.05 15.74 -20.10
N SER A 284 -25.35 14.45 -19.94
CA SER A 284 -26.70 13.90 -20.11
C SER A 284 -27.57 13.97 -18.85
N ILE A 285 -26.99 14.35 -17.71
CA ILE A 285 -27.68 14.45 -16.43
C ILE A 285 -28.35 15.82 -16.33
N GLY A 286 -29.65 15.80 -16.08
CA GLY A 286 -30.51 16.97 -15.87
C GLY A 286 -30.83 17.19 -14.39
N GLY A 287 -31.92 17.91 -14.12
CA GLY A 287 -32.36 18.16 -12.75
C GLY A 287 -31.58 19.26 -12.03
N VAL A 288 -31.50 19.15 -10.70
CA VAL A 288 -30.90 20.16 -9.82
C VAL A 288 -29.41 20.32 -10.11
N VAL A 289 -28.91 21.56 -10.15
CA VAL A 289 -27.48 21.84 -10.28
C VAL A 289 -26.79 21.42 -8.98
N ALA A 290 -25.71 20.65 -9.08
CA ALA A 290 -24.96 20.21 -7.92
C ALA A 290 -24.33 21.41 -7.19
N ASN A 291 -24.14 21.31 -5.87
CA ASN A 291 -23.47 22.33 -5.07
C ASN A 291 -22.06 22.63 -5.61
N ASP A 292 -21.52 23.82 -5.34
CA ASP A 292 -20.21 24.24 -5.86
C ASP A 292 -19.07 23.26 -5.50
N SER A 293 -19.11 22.66 -4.31
CA SER A 293 -18.13 21.64 -3.90
C SER A 293 -18.22 20.35 -4.73
N TRP A 294 -19.39 20.06 -5.29
CA TRP A 294 -19.67 18.88 -6.11
C TRP A 294 -19.41 19.11 -7.59
N GLN A 295 -19.13 20.34 -8.02
CA GLN A 295 -18.77 20.62 -9.40
C GLN A 295 -17.38 20.04 -9.74
N GLY A 296 -17.16 19.84 -11.04
CA GLY A 296 -15.85 19.56 -11.64
C GLY A 296 -14.93 20.79 -11.62
N ASP A 297 -13.89 20.77 -12.44
CA ASP A 297 -13.03 21.95 -12.60
C ASP A 297 -13.67 23.04 -13.49
N LYS A 298 -12.92 24.11 -13.77
CA LYS A 298 -13.40 25.27 -14.52
C LYS A 298 -13.78 25.00 -15.99
N ASP A 299 -13.24 23.96 -16.64
CA ASP A 299 -13.59 23.63 -18.03
C ASP A 299 -14.47 22.36 -18.12
N ALA A 300 -14.85 21.80 -16.97
CA ALA A 300 -15.84 20.73 -16.88
C ALA A 300 -17.25 21.23 -17.24
N PRO A 301 -18.15 20.36 -17.73
CA PRO A 301 -19.56 20.71 -17.89
C PRO A 301 -20.20 21.06 -16.54
N VAL A 302 -21.38 21.71 -16.55
CA VAL A 302 -22.13 21.94 -15.31
C VAL A 302 -22.68 20.62 -14.80
N TYR A 303 -22.30 20.24 -13.57
CA TYR A 303 -22.73 18.99 -12.96
C TYR A 303 -24.14 19.17 -12.41
N ARG A 304 -25.00 18.21 -12.72
CA ARG A 304 -26.38 18.11 -12.23
C ARG A 304 -26.60 16.74 -11.63
N LEU A 305 -27.60 16.63 -10.77
CA LEU A 305 -27.77 15.47 -9.88
C LEU A 305 -28.66 14.36 -10.47
N GLY A 306 -29.51 14.67 -11.46
CA GLY A 306 -30.44 13.70 -12.04
C GLY A 306 -31.52 13.26 -11.04
N PRO A 307 -32.06 12.03 -11.17
CA PRO A 307 -31.78 11.05 -12.22
C PRO A 307 -32.27 11.47 -13.62
N GLY A 308 -31.57 11.05 -14.67
CA GLY A 308 -31.92 11.27 -16.07
C GLY A 308 -31.69 12.72 -16.54
N PRO A 309 -32.05 13.07 -17.80
CA PRO A 309 -32.76 12.23 -18.76
C PRO A 309 -31.90 11.16 -19.46
N GLY A 310 -30.57 11.19 -19.30
CA GLY A 310 -29.70 10.12 -19.78
C GLY A 310 -30.05 8.76 -19.15
N ILE A 311 -30.03 7.71 -19.97
CA ILE A 311 -30.22 6.32 -19.56
C ILE A 311 -28.96 5.54 -19.89
N ILE A 312 -28.42 4.83 -18.92
CA ILE A 312 -27.28 3.94 -19.11
C ILE A 312 -27.78 2.51 -19.32
N ASP A 313 -27.16 1.82 -20.27
CA ASP A 313 -27.26 0.38 -20.51
C ASP A 313 -25.89 -0.23 -20.23
N LEU A 314 -25.74 -0.87 -19.07
CA LEU A 314 -24.49 -1.46 -18.57
C LEU A 314 -24.62 -2.98 -18.58
N THR A 315 -23.65 -3.64 -19.21
CA THR A 315 -23.45 -5.09 -19.05
C THR A 315 -22.01 -5.34 -18.63
N TYR A 316 -21.83 -6.08 -17.54
CA TYR A 316 -20.54 -6.56 -17.08
C TYR A 316 -20.62 -8.08 -16.83
N LYS A 317 -19.66 -8.82 -17.39
CA LYS A 317 -19.48 -10.24 -17.11
C LYS A 317 -18.07 -10.45 -16.59
N ALA A 318 -17.98 -11.12 -15.44
CA ALA A 318 -16.73 -11.51 -14.81
C ALA A 318 -16.47 -13.00 -14.99
N LYS A 319 -15.20 -13.36 -14.99
CA LYS A 319 -14.70 -14.72 -14.92
C LYS A 319 -14.02 -14.89 -13.56
N GLN A 320 -14.55 -15.78 -12.73
CA GLN A 320 -13.90 -16.18 -11.48
C GLN A 320 -13.02 -17.40 -11.74
N VAL A 321 -11.80 -17.42 -11.18
CA VAL A 321 -10.86 -18.52 -11.33
C VAL A 321 -10.08 -18.73 -10.04
N ILE A 322 -9.73 -19.98 -9.76
CA ILE A 322 -8.68 -20.29 -8.79
C ILE A 322 -7.35 -20.26 -9.54
N SER A 323 -6.48 -19.31 -9.18
CA SER A 323 -5.18 -19.10 -9.82
C SER A 323 -4.06 -19.22 -8.78
N THR A 324 -2.91 -19.76 -9.20
CA THR A 324 -1.73 -19.80 -8.35
C THR A 324 -1.09 -18.42 -8.29
N ILE A 325 -0.85 -17.92 -7.08
CA ILE A 325 -0.04 -16.74 -6.77
C ILE A 325 1.29 -17.17 -6.16
N GLN A 326 2.32 -16.34 -6.32
CA GLN A 326 3.69 -16.67 -5.95
C GLN A 326 4.33 -15.54 -5.13
N ASN A 327 4.39 -15.73 -3.83
CA ASN A 327 5.20 -14.92 -2.94
C ASN A 327 6.68 -15.33 -3.06
N VAL A 328 7.61 -14.38 -3.04
CA VAL A 328 9.05 -14.65 -2.99
C VAL A 328 9.58 -14.36 -1.60
N ILE A 329 10.16 -15.36 -0.94
CA ILE A 329 10.68 -15.26 0.42
C ILE A 329 12.20 -15.46 0.40
N GLY A 330 12.96 -14.42 0.77
CA GLY A 330 14.41 -14.42 0.90
C GLY A 330 14.87 -14.29 2.35
N ILE A 331 15.91 -15.02 2.77
CA ILE A 331 16.35 -15.06 4.17
C ILE A 331 17.85 -14.83 4.28
N ILE A 332 18.22 -13.87 5.13
CA ILE A 332 19.56 -13.72 5.72
C ILE A 332 19.47 -14.22 7.16
N GLU A 333 20.11 -15.35 7.46
CA GLU A 333 20.09 -15.95 8.79
C GLU A 333 20.92 -15.14 9.81
N GLY A 334 20.35 -14.90 10.98
CA GLY A 334 21.00 -14.23 12.11
C GLY A 334 22.08 -15.09 12.76
N ALA A 335 23.13 -14.46 13.26
CA ALA A 335 24.27 -15.15 13.86
C ALA A 335 24.06 -15.54 15.33
N GLU A 336 23.17 -14.84 16.05
CA GLU A 336 22.97 -15.02 17.50
C GLU A 336 21.53 -15.36 17.86
N GLU A 337 20.56 -14.70 17.22
CA GLU A 337 19.11 -14.88 17.40
C GLU A 337 18.46 -15.27 16.05
N PRO A 338 18.83 -16.42 15.44
CA PRO A 338 18.32 -16.80 14.12
C PRO A 338 16.80 -17.04 14.09
N ASP A 339 16.17 -17.23 15.25
CA ASP A 339 14.74 -17.41 15.45
C ASP A 339 14.00 -16.09 15.76
N ARG A 340 14.62 -14.93 15.53
CA ARG A 340 13.98 -13.61 15.56
C ARG A 340 14.03 -12.98 14.18
N TYR A 341 12.91 -12.42 13.72
CA TYR A 341 12.76 -11.97 12.33
C TYR A 341 12.50 -10.47 12.24
N VAL A 342 13.32 -9.77 11.47
CA VAL A 342 13.00 -8.45 10.93
C VAL A 342 12.57 -8.67 9.49
N ILE A 343 11.31 -8.36 9.19
CA ILE A 343 10.74 -8.60 7.86
C ILE A 343 10.69 -7.29 7.09
N LEU A 344 11.18 -7.29 5.85
CA LEU A 344 10.97 -6.20 4.88
C LEU A 344 10.03 -6.73 3.80
N GLY A 345 8.91 -6.06 3.57
CA GLY A 345 7.89 -6.51 2.65
C GLY A 345 7.41 -5.42 1.70
N ASN A 346 7.01 -5.87 0.51
CA ASN A 346 6.44 -5.08 -0.58
C ASN A 346 5.71 -6.05 -1.53
N HIS A 347 4.54 -5.68 -2.05
CA HIS A 347 3.93 -6.45 -3.12
C HIS A 347 4.54 -6.16 -4.49
N ARG A 348 4.27 -7.03 -5.46
CA ARG A 348 4.86 -6.99 -6.79
C ARG A 348 3.81 -6.94 -7.90
N ASP A 349 2.69 -7.62 -7.69
CA ASP A 349 1.60 -7.60 -8.67
C ASP A 349 1.07 -6.19 -8.86
N ALA A 350 0.70 -5.87 -10.09
CA ALA A 350 0.16 -4.57 -10.46
C ALA A 350 -1.07 -4.73 -11.35
N TRP A 351 -2.04 -3.82 -11.25
CA TRP A 351 -3.16 -3.79 -12.21
C TRP A 351 -2.73 -3.68 -13.67
N THR A 352 -1.67 -2.91 -13.93
CA THR A 352 -1.12 -2.64 -15.26
C THR A 352 0.40 -2.89 -15.24
N PHE A 353 1.23 -1.89 -15.56
CA PHE A 353 2.69 -1.96 -15.50
C PHE A 353 3.24 -1.72 -14.09
N GLY A 354 2.59 -0.85 -13.32
CA GLY A 354 2.82 -0.63 -11.90
C GLY A 354 4.21 -0.12 -11.54
N ALA A 355 4.65 0.97 -12.17
CA ALA A 355 5.97 1.53 -11.91
C ALA A 355 6.06 2.31 -10.60
N VAL A 356 4.99 3.00 -10.22
CA VAL A 356 4.85 3.57 -8.89
C VAL A 356 4.35 2.49 -7.95
N ASP A 357 3.13 1.99 -8.21
CA ASP A 357 2.47 0.96 -7.43
C ASP A 357 2.56 -0.40 -8.13
N PRO A 358 3.33 -1.37 -7.61
CA PRO A 358 4.18 -1.32 -6.41
C PRO A 358 5.68 -1.34 -6.69
N ASN A 359 6.08 -1.38 -7.97
CA ASN A 359 7.44 -1.80 -8.30
C ASN A 359 8.50 -0.75 -7.95
N SER A 360 8.09 0.47 -7.57
CA SER A 360 8.98 1.43 -6.89
C SER A 360 9.49 0.87 -5.56
N GLY A 361 8.62 0.25 -4.76
CA GLY A 361 8.96 -0.49 -3.55
C GLY A 361 9.74 -1.76 -3.85
N THR A 362 9.37 -2.53 -4.87
CA THR A 362 10.10 -3.76 -5.22
C THR A 362 11.53 -3.45 -5.65
N ALA A 363 11.74 -2.39 -6.43
CA ALA A 363 13.07 -1.92 -6.81
C ALA A 363 13.88 -1.46 -5.59
N ALA A 364 13.26 -0.78 -4.62
CA ALA A 364 13.90 -0.40 -3.37
C ALA A 364 14.25 -1.63 -2.51
N LEU A 365 13.39 -2.65 -2.44
CA LEU A 365 13.61 -3.90 -1.71
C LEU A 365 14.84 -4.64 -2.24
N LEU A 366 14.96 -4.74 -3.56
CA LEU A 366 16.11 -5.35 -4.23
C LEU A 366 17.41 -4.58 -3.95
N GLU A 367 17.37 -3.24 -3.98
CA GLU A 367 18.52 -2.41 -3.63
C GLU A 367 18.95 -2.59 -2.16
N VAL A 368 17.99 -2.67 -1.21
CA VAL A 368 18.31 -2.99 0.19
C VAL A 368 19.00 -4.35 0.28
N ALA A 369 18.46 -5.38 -0.38
CA ALA A 369 19.04 -6.72 -0.40
C ALA A 369 20.49 -6.72 -0.95
N GLU A 370 20.74 -6.01 -2.05
CA GLU A 370 22.07 -5.87 -2.64
C GLU A 370 23.05 -5.13 -1.72
N ARG A 371 22.62 -4.07 -1.05
CA ARG A 371 23.43 -3.34 -0.08
C ARG A 371 23.79 -4.19 1.13
N LEU A 372 22.84 -4.95 1.66
CA LEU A 372 23.08 -5.86 2.78
C LEU A 372 24.07 -6.98 2.39
N GLU A 373 23.99 -7.51 1.17
CA GLU A 373 25.00 -8.47 0.71
C GLU A 373 26.39 -7.83 0.51
N LYS A 374 26.45 -6.59 0.00
CA LYS A 374 27.73 -5.84 -0.07
C LYS A 374 28.32 -5.65 1.35
N LEU A 375 27.50 -5.39 2.37
CA LEU A 375 27.95 -5.35 3.77
C LEU A 375 28.44 -6.71 4.29
N ARG A 376 27.73 -7.80 3.98
CA ARG A 376 28.15 -9.16 4.36
C ARG A 376 29.52 -9.52 3.79
N LYS A 377 29.81 -9.09 2.56
CA LYS A 377 31.14 -9.23 1.95
C LYS A 377 32.25 -8.46 2.69
N GLN A 378 31.88 -7.44 3.47
CA GLN A 378 32.77 -6.69 4.38
C GLN A 378 32.77 -7.26 5.82
N GLY A 379 32.19 -8.44 6.03
CA GLY A 379 32.22 -9.17 7.30
C GLY A 379 31.04 -8.89 8.23
N TRP A 380 30.07 -8.06 7.82
CA TRP A 380 28.85 -7.87 8.60
C TRP A 380 28.03 -9.17 8.68
N LYS A 381 27.48 -9.45 9.86
CA LYS A 381 26.52 -10.52 10.10
C LYS A 381 25.45 -9.99 11.05
N PRO A 382 24.16 -10.08 10.70
CA PRO A 382 23.13 -9.59 11.60
C PRO A 382 23.01 -10.48 12.83
N ARG A 383 22.58 -9.89 13.95
CA ARG A 383 22.27 -10.64 15.18
C ARG A 383 21.02 -11.49 14.97
N ARG A 384 19.96 -10.89 14.41
CA ARG A 384 18.66 -11.49 14.10
C ARG A 384 18.55 -11.83 12.61
N SER A 385 17.64 -12.73 12.26
CA SER A 385 17.38 -13.04 10.85
C SER A 385 16.62 -11.89 10.16
N ILE A 386 17.00 -11.58 8.93
CA ILE A 386 16.28 -10.64 8.06
C ILE A 386 15.56 -11.44 6.98
N ILE A 387 14.27 -11.17 6.81
CA ILE A 387 13.43 -11.81 5.78
C ILE A 387 12.97 -10.74 4.79
N PHE A 388 13.18 -11.00 3.51
CA PHE A 388 12.63 -10.20 2.42
C PHE A 388 11.41 -10.91 1.87
N CYS A 389 10.32 -10.18 1.73
CA CYS A 389 9.08 -10.70 1.18
C CYS A 389 8.65 -9.84 -0.02
N SER A 390 8.48 -10.49 -1.18
CA SER A 390 7.79 -9.92 -2.32
C SER A 390 6.44 -10.60 -2.44
N TRP A 391 5.38 -9.87 -2.08
CA TRP A 391 4.01 -10.38 -2.03
C TRP A 391 3.36 -10.35 -3.41
N ASP A 392 2.34 -11.19 -3.58
CA ASP A 392 1.53 -11.31 -4.78
C ASP A 392 0.03 -11.16 -4.43
N ALA A 393 -0.80 -10.81 -5.40
CA ALA A 393 -2.23 -10.56 -5.28
C ALA A 393 -2.62 -9.54 -4.19
N GLU A 394 -1.75 -8.58 -3.90
CA GLU A 394 -2.08 -7.45 -3.01
C GLU A 394 -3.28 -6.69 -3.55
N GLU A 395 -3.26 -6.41 -4.85
CA GLU A 395 -4.20 -5.53 -5.54
C GLU A 395 -5.64 -6.02 -5.45
N TYR A 396 -5.81 -7.34 -5.24
CA TYR A 396 -7.09 -7.99 -5.07
C TYR A 396 -7.67 -7.87 -3.64
N GLY A 397 -6.87 -7.45 -2.66
CA GLY A 397 -7.21 -7.40 -1.23
C GLY A 397 -7.00 -6.04 -0.56
N LEU A 398 -7.36 -4.94 -1.23
CA LEU A 398 -7.30 -3.56 -0.71
C LEU A 398 -8.61 -3.12 -0.06
N VAL A 399 -8.57 -2.55 1.15
CA VAL A 399 -9.73 -1.89 1.79
C VAL A 399 -9.31 -0.64 2.58
N SER A 400 -10.15 0.41 2.53
CA SER A 400 -10.05 1.54 3.47
C SER A 400 -10.90 1.29 4.70
N ILE A 401 -10.34 1.50 5.90
CA ILE A 401 -11.12 1.53 7.14
C ILE A 401 -11.70 2.94 7.29
N THR A 402 -12.92 3.15 6.78
CA THR A 402 -13.67 4.40 6.94
C THR A 402 -14.33 4.50 8.34
N PHE A 403 -13.62 4.05 9.39
CA PHE A 403 -14.20 3.91 10.74
C PHE A 403 -14.00 5.17 11.61
N ALA A 404 -13.00 6.00 11.31
CA ALA A 404 -12.66 7.15 12.18
C ALA A 404 -13.39 8.46 11.85
N GLN A 405 -13.91 8.67 10.63
CA GLN A 405 -14.52 9.96 10.25
C GLN A 405 -16.05 10.03 10.45
N ASN A 406 -16.76 8.90 10.56
CA ASN A 406 -18.23 8.87 10.43
C ASN A 406 -19.02 8.43 11.67
N MET A 407 -18.44 8.52 12.88
CA MET A 407 -19.17 8.23 14.12
C MET A 407 -20.39 9.15 14.37
N HIS A 408 -20.49 10.32 13.72
CA HIS A 408 -21.60 11.24 13.97
C HIS A 408 -22.93 10.81 13.33
N PHE A 409 -22.90 10.00 12.25
CA PHE A 409 -24.08 9.75 11.39
C PHE A 409 -24.71 8.36 11.53
N MET A 410 -24.01 7.37 12.10
CA MET A 410 -24.49 5.99 12.30
C MET A 410 -25.53 5.84 13.44
N ARG A 411 -26.18 6.94 13.85
CA ARG A 411 -27.02 7.00 15.07
C ARG A 411 -28.40 6.32 14.93
N ASN A 412 -28.78 5.85 13.74
CA ASN A 412 -30.15 5.42 13.43
C ASN A 412 -30.29 4.02 12.77
N SER A 413 -29.23 3.22 12.59
CA SER A 413 -29.37 1.84 12.10
C SER A 413 -29.32 0.83 13.26
N GLU A 414 -30.24 -0.13 13.30
CA GLU A 414 -30.26 -1.23 14.28
C GLU A 414 -29.14 -2.26 14.06
N ASN A 415 -28.29 -2.06 13.06
CA ASN A 415 -27.19 -2.95 12.73
C ASN A 415 -25.89 -2.42 13.36
N LEU A 416 -25.31 -3.21 14.26
CA LEU A 416 -23.95 -3.01 14.77
C LEU A 416 -22.98 -2.78 13.59
N PRO A 417 -21.97 -1.89 13.74
CA PRO A 417 -20.96 -1.74 12.71
C PRO A 417 -20.28 -3.08 12.47
N LYS A 418 -20.25 -3.53 11.21
CA LYS A 418 -19.40 -4.65 10.80
C LYS A 418 -17.95 -4.21 11.04
N TYR A 419 -17.25 -4.90 11.93
CA TYR A 419 -15.82 -4.72 12.11
C TYR A 419 -15.13 -5.39 10.93
N TYR A 420 -14.64 -4.59 9.98
CA TYR A 420 -13.82 -5.09 8.89
C TYR A 420 -12.40 -5.30 9.42
N THR A 421 -11.96 -6.56 9.45
CA THR A 421 -10.54 -6.88 9.61
C THR A 421 -9.99 -7.06 8.19
N VAL A 422 -8.97 -6.29 7.81
CA VAL A 422 -8.60 -6.06 6.41
C VAL A 422 -7.28 -6.72 6.10
N PHE A 423 -7.18 -7.48 5.00
CA PHE A 423 -5.90 -8.04 4.59
C PHE A 423 -5.79 -8.32 3.08
N GLN A 424 -4.60 -8.06 2.54
CA GLN A 424 -4.10 -8.34 1.18
C GLN A 424 -3.99 -9.82 0.90
N VAL A 425 -4.18 -10.32 -0.32
CA VAL A 425 -4.27 -11.78 -0.52
C VAL A 425 -2.95 -12.48 -0.18
N GLY A 426 -1.84 -12.23 -0.90
CA GLY A 426 -0.63 -13.05 -0.73
C GLY A 426 0.04 -12.94 0.65
N SER A 427 0.16 -11.74 1.22
CA SER A 427 0.74 -11.60 2.57
C SER A 427 -0.13 -12.24 3.65
N THR A 428 -1.46 -12.22 3.49
CA THR A 428 -2.40 -12.88 4.42
C THR A 428 -2.30 -14.36 4.39
N GLU A 429 -2.35 -14.97 3.20
CA GLU A 429 -2.24 -16.42 3.08
C GLU A 429 -0.95 -16.92 3.75
N TRP A 430 0.15 -16.16 3.58
CA TRP A 430 1.43 -16.48 4.23
C TRP A 430 1.40 -16.29 5.74
N VAL A 431 0.77 -15.23 6.25
CA VAL A 431 0.58 -15.01 7.68
C VAL A 431 -0.32 -16.08 8.30
N GLU A 432 -1.39 -16.48 7.62
CA GLU A 432 -2.31 -17.52 8.08
C GLU A 432 -1.65 -18.89 8.14
N GLU A 433 -0.88 -19.25 7.13
CA GLU A 433 -0.08 -20.49 7.12
C GLU A 433 0.93 -20.52 8.28
N ASN A 434 1.55 -19.37 8.58
CA ASN A 434 2.69 -19.29 9.49
C ASN A 434 2.37 -18.65 10.86
N ARG A 435 1.08 -18.49 11.20
CA ARG A 435 0.61 -17.60 12.27
C ARG A 435 1.29 -17.81 13.63
N GLU A 436 1.35 -19.06 14.10
CA GLU A 436 1.94 -19.40 15.41
C GLU A 436 3.44 -19.08 15.45
N MET A 437 4.14 -19.34 14.35
CA MET A 437 5.56 -19.09 14.21
C MET A 437 5.85 -17.59 14.14
N LEU A 438 5.08 -16.84 13.34
CA LEU A 438 5.30 -15.41 13.14
C LEU A 438 4.98 -14.60 14.39
N SER A 439 3.83 -14.85 15.03
CA SER A 439 3.41 -14.14 16.24
C SER A 439 4.38 -14.26 17.41
N SER A 440 5.19 -15.31 17.45
CA SER A 440 6.17 -15.55 18.52
C SER A 440 7.59 -15.10 18.20
N LYS A 441 7.91 -14.80 16.93
CA LYS A 441 9.30 -14.62 16.47
C LYS A 441 9.55 -13.32 15.70
N VAL A 442 8.53 -12.71 15.11
CA VAL A 442 8.70 -11.47 14.35
C VAL A 442 8.92 -10.30 15.31
N VAL A 443 10.02 -9.58 15.10
CA VAL A 443 10.38 -8.35 15.81
C VAL A 443 9.59 -7.18 15.26
N ALA A 444 9.61 -7.02 13.94
CA ALA A 444 8.86 -6.00 13.22
C ALA A 444 8.67 -6.37 11.75
N TYR A 445 7.63 -5.82 11.14
CA TYR A 445 7.38 -5.83 9.70
C TYR A 445 7.55 -4.42 9.12
N LEU A 446 8.46 -4.25 8.18
CA LEU A 446 8.79 -2.96 7.58
C LEU A 446 8.26 -2.94 6.15
N ASN A 447 7.11 -2.32 5.94
CA ASN A 447 6.47 -2.17 4.64
C ASN A 447 7.11 -1.01 3.86
N VAL A 448 7.28 -1.21 2.57
CA VAL A 448 7.38 -0.12 1.58
C VAL A 448 6.60 -0.58 0.36
N ASP A 449 5.36 -0.14 0.27
CA ASP A 449 4.51 -0.38 -0.90
C ASP A 449 5.01 0.47 -2.08
N ILE A 450 4.66 1.75 -2.05
CA ILE A 450 5.18 2.76 -2.96
C ILE A 450 6.38 3.42 -2.30
N ALA A 451 7.59 3.11 -2.77
CA ALA A 451 8.78 3.83 -2.32
C ALA A 451 8.75 5.30 -2.74
N VAL A 452 8.30 5.60 -3.96
CA VAL A 452 8.28 6.96 -4.50
C VAL A 452 7.12 7.18 -5.46
N SER A 453 6.28 8.17 -5.19
CA SER A 453 5.35 8.79 -6.15
C SER A 453 5.66 10.27 -6.42
N GLY A 454 6.58 10.87 -5.66
CA GLY A 454 6.97 12.27 -5.80
C GLY A 454 7.91 12.74 -4.69
N ALA A 455 7.91 14.05 -4.41
CA ALA A 455 8.72 14.65 -3.36
C ALA A 455 8.00 14.67 -1.99
N GLY A 456 8.78 14.72 -0.91
CA GLY A 456 8.30 14.80 0.47
C GLY A 456 8.18 13.42 1.13
N PHE A 457 8.86 13.23 2.27
CA PHE A 457 8.86 11.98 3.02
C PHE A 457 7.60 11.83 3.88
N GLN A 458 7.06 10.62 3.96
CA GLN A 458 5.95 10.23 4.82
C GLN A 458 6.25 8.92 5.53
N ALA A 459 5.64 8.75 6.70
CA ALA A 459 5.74 7.52 7.46
C ALA A 459 4.47 7.27 8.27
N ASP A 460 4.07 6.01 8.30
CA ASP A 460 3.06 5.46 9.21
C ASP A 460 3.69 4.37 10.05
N ALA A 461 3.37 4.29 11.33
CA ALA A 461 3.97 3.26 12.18
C ALA A 461 3.14 2.93 13.43
N THR A 462 3.42 1.75 13.98
CA THR A 462 3.11 1.48 15.40
C THR A 462 3.99 2.37 16.29
N PRO A 463 3.46 2.98 17.37
CA PRO A 463 4.14 4.08 18.09
C PRO A 463 5.54 3.75 18.63
N GLN A 464 5.80 2.48 18.94
CA GLN A 464 7.09 2.05 19.46
C GLN A 464 8.24 2.16 18.43
N LEU A 465 7.93 2.35 17.14
CA LEU A 465 8.91 2.48 16.05
C LEU A 465 9.15 3.94 15.61
N ASP A 466 8.31 4.89 16.04
CA ASP A 466 8.38 6.30 15.65
C ASP A 466 9.78 6.90 15.81
N GLN A 467 10.37 6.73 17.00
CA GLN A 467 11.68 7.29 17.31
C GLN A 467 12.77 6.70 16.40
N LEU A 468 12.66 5.41 16.04
CA LEU A 468 13.62 4.74 15.19
C LEU A 468 13.60 5.31 13.77
N ILE A 469 12.42 5.54 13.21
CA ILE A 469 12.25 6.19 11.89
C ILE A 469 12.82 7.62 11.93
N ILE A 470 12.52 8.38 12.99
CA ILE A 470 13.03 9.74 13.17
C ILE A 470 14.56 9.76 13.23
N GLU A 471 15.18 8.85 13.97
CA GLU A 471 16.65 8.78 14.03
C GLU A 471 17.28 8.28 12.72
N ALA A 472 16.58 7.45 11.95
CA ALA A 472 17.03 7.04 10.62
C ALA A 472 17.01 8.22 9.63
N THR A 473 15.93 9.00 9.60
CA THR A 473 15.79 10.16 8.69
C THR A 473 16.78 11.29 8.97
N LYS A 474 17.25 11.43 10.21
CA LYS A 474 18.36 12.35 10.58
C LYS A 474 19.72 11.95 10.04
N GLN A 475 19.88 10.70 9.60
CA GLN A 475 21.15 10.19 9.08
C GLN A 475 21.18 10.14 7.54
N VAL A 476 20.03 10.30 6.89
CA VAL A 476 19.90 10.24 5.43
C VAL A 476 19.82 11.67 4.89
N GLN A 477 20.69 11.96 3.92
CA GLN A 477 20.70 13.24 3.22
C GLN A 477 19.43 13.38 2.36
N ASP A 478 18.85 14.57 2.34
CA ASP A 478 17.64 14.79 1.55
C ASP A 478 17.95 14.70 0.03
N PRO A 479 17.17 13.92 -0.73
CA PRO A 479 17.42 13.68 -2.16
C PRO A 479 17.15 14.92 -3.04
N ASP A 480 16.32 15.85 -2.56
CA ASP A 480 15.91 17.07 -3.24
C ASP A 480 16.72 18.30 -2.78
N ASN A 481 17.32 18.25 -1.60
CA ASN A 481 18.14 19.30 -1.03
C ASN A 481 19.34 18.77 -0.22
N SER A 482 20.50 18.67 -0.87
CA SER A 482 21.73 18.18 -0.24
C SER A 482 22.29 19.04 0.91
N SER A 483 21.72 20.22 1.20
CA SER A 483 22.14 21.01 2.36
C SER A 483 21.59 20.52 3.69
N GLN A 484 20.64 19.57 3.67
CA GLN A 484 19.92 19.12 4.86
C GLN A 484 19.63 17.62 4.83
N THR A 485 19.11 17.09 5.95
CA THR A 485 18.67 15.70 6.08
C THR A 485 17.20 15.55 5.68
N VAL A 486 16.76 14.31 5.43
CA VAL A 486 15.34 14.02 5.20
C VAL A 486 14.51 14.50 6.39
N TYR A 487 15.00 14.31 7.62
CA TYR A 487 14.35 14.84 8.82
C TYR A 487 14.18 16.36 8.77
N ASP A 488 15.23 17.10 8.41
CA ASP A 488 15.19 18.56 8.37
C ASP A 488 14.15 19.08 7.37
N SER A 489 14.00 18.42 6.21
CA SER A 489 12.94 18.70 5.24
C SER A 489 11.55 18.34 5.77
N TRP A 490 11.44 17.18 6.40
CA TRP A 490 10.16 16.62 6.86
C TRP A 490 9.49 17.51 7.92
N VAL A 491 10.28 18.15 8.77
CA VAL A 491 9.76 18.99 9.87
C VAL A 491 9.58 20.48 9.53
N GLN A 492 9.91 20.92 8.29
CA GLN A 492 9.92 22.36 7.97
C GLN A 492 8.56 23.04 8.13
N THR A 493 7.46 22.33 7.86
CA THR A 493 6.11 22.89 7.85
C THR A 493 5.41 22.77 9.19
N THR A 494 5.65 21.67 9.92
CA THR A 494 4.94 21.30 11.16
C THR A 494 5.75 21.58 12.43
N ASN A 495 7.07 21.80 12.32
CA ASN A 495 8.05 21.82 13.42
C ASN A 495 8.24 20.49 14.17
N TYR A 496 7.48 19.45 13.82
CA TYR A 496 7.59 18.10 14.38
C TYR A 496 7.23 17.05 13.32
N PRO A 497 7.92 15.89 13.27
CA PRO A 497 7.58 14.85 12.30
C PRO A 497 6.19 14.31 12.61
N GLU A 498 5.31 14.32 11.61
CA GLU A 498 3.99 13.72 11.70
C GLU A 498 4.09 12.28 11.17
N ILE A 499 3.98 11.32 12.09
CA ILE A 499 3.92 9.89 11.77
C ILE A 499 2.47 9.47 11.93
N GLY A 500 1.85 9.00 10.85
CA GLY A 500 0.50 8.48 10.90
C GLY A 500 0.45 7.08 11.52
N ARG A 501 -0.75 6.54 11.65
CA ARG A 501 -0.98 5.25 12.34
C ARG A 501 -1.50 4.25 11.33
N LEU A 502 -0.93 3.04 11.39
CA LEU A 502 -1.32 1.87 10.60
C LEU A 502 -2.69 1.36 11.08
N GLY A 503 -3.74 2.08 10.71
CA GLY A 503 -5.12 1.82 11.11
C GLY A 503 -6.05 1.54 9.93
N ASP A 504 -5.58 1.73 8.69
CA ASP A 504 -6.25 1.22 7.50
C ASP A 504 -5.60 -0.10 7.04
N GLY A 505 -6.21 -0.78 6.09
CA GLY A 505 -5.61 -1.98 5.48
C GLY A 505 -5.27 -1.74 4.03
N ARG A 506 -4.65 -0.58 3.74
CA ARG A 506 -4.26 -0.19 2.39
C ARG A 506 -3.03 -0.92 1.84
N SER A 507 -2.27 -1.64 2.67
CA SER A 507 -1.12 -2.41 2.23
C SER A 507 -0.80 -3.60 3.17
N ASP A 508 0.14 -4.44 2.77
CA ASP A 508 0.45 -5.76 3.36
C ASP A 508 0.78 -5.76 4.86
N TYR A 509 1.12 -4.60 5.44
CA TYR A 509 1.33 -4.49 6.89
C TYR A 509 0.09 -4.86 7.71
N ALA A 510 -1.11 -4.79 7.13
CA ALA A 510 -2.35 -5.10 7.81
C ALA A 510 -2.34 -6.54 8.36
N ALA A 511 -1.83 -7.50 7.58
CA ALA A 511 -1.69 -8.90 8.00
C ALA A 511 -0.79 -9.06 9.23
N PHE A 512 0.21 -8.19 9.40
CA PHE A 512 1.12 -8.24 10.53
C PHE A 512 0.56 -7.52 11.76
N VAL A 513 0.04 -6.30 11.58
CA VAL A 513 -0.44 -5.47 12.70
C VAL A 513 -1.77 -5.98 13.24
N GLN A 514 -2.76 -6.18 12.37
CA GLN A 514 -4.15 -6.43 12.79
C GLN A 514 -4.41 -7.91 13.06
N HIS A 515 -3.71 -8.84 12.39
CA HIS A 515 -3.94 -10.28 12.54
C HIS A 515 -3.12 -10.93 13.65
N ILE A 516 -1.84 -10.53 13.79
CA ILE A 516 -0.87 -11.16 14.70
C ILE A 516 -0.19 -10.20 15.67
N GLY A 517 -0.51 -8.90 15.64
CA GLY A 517 -0.04 -7.92 16.62
C GLY A 517 1.45 -7.58 16.52
N VAL A 518 2.03 -7.66 15.32
CA VAL A 518 3.44 -7.36 15.06
C VAL A 518 3.65 -5.85 14.90
N PRO A 519 4.70 -5.27 15.51
CA PRO A 519 5.10 -3.88 15.25
C PRO A 519 5.38 -3.67 13.76
N ALA A 520 4.85 -2.61 13.15
CA ALA A 520 5.09 -2.35 11.74
C ALA A 520 5.29 -0.88 11.40
N THR A 521 5.84 -0.65 10.21
CA THR A 521 6.00 0.67 9.58
C THR A 521 5.57 0.60 8.13
N ASP A 522 5.19 1.74 7.57
CA ASP A 522 5.12 2.01 6.14
C ASP A 522 5.80 3.36 5.87
N ILE A 523 6.62 3.46 4.84
CA ILE A 523 7.32 4.71 4.49
C ILE A 523 7.30 4.94 2.98
N SER A 524 7.23 6.21 2.58
CA SER A 524 7.19 6.60 1.17
C SER A 524 7.74 8.02 0.94
N PHE A 525 8.04 8.32 -0.32
CA PHE A 525 8.23 9.69 -0.81
C PHE A 525 7.10 10.07 -1.79
N GLY A 526 6.44 11.21 -1.56
CA GLY A 526 5.30 11.67 -2.34
C GLY A 526 3.97 11.51 -1.60
N ASN A 527 2.90 12.04 -2.20
CA ASN A 527 1.55 11.95 -1.65
C ASN A 527 0.55 11.71 -2.79
N GLY A 528 0.27 10.44 -3.09
CA GLY A 528 -0.54 10.05 -4.23
C GLY A 528 0.06 10.48 -5.58
N TYR A 529 -0.57 10.04 -6.67
CA TYR A 529 -0.16 10.39 -8.02
C TYR A 529 -1.31 10.22 -9.02
N PRO A 530 -1.35 11.02 -10.10
CA PRO A 530 -2.55 11.09 -10.94
C PRO A 530 -2.82 9.84 -11.78
N VAL A 531 -1.77 9.09 -12.16
CA VAL A 531 -1.86 7.93 -13.05
C VAL A 531 -2.11 6.60 -12.34
N TYR A 532 -2.45 6.65 -11.05
CA TYR A 532 -2.71 5.50 -10.18
C TYR A 532 -3.66 4.45 -10.81
N HIS A 533 -3.24 3.19 -10.77
CA HIS A 533 -3.92 2.01 -11.35
C HIS A 533 -4.37 2.17 -12.82
N SER A 534 -3.72 3.03 -13.59
CA SER A 534 -4.01 3.23 -15.01
C SER A 534 -2.93 2.61 -15.88
N MET A 535 -3.17 2.54 -17.19
CA MET A 535 -2.15 2.11 -18.15
C MET A 535 -0.93 3.03 -18.20
N TYR A 536 -1.03 4.24 -17.65
CA TYR A 536 0.01 5.26 -17.64
C TYR A 536 0.91 5.21 -16.39
N ASP A 537 0.65 4.28 -15.47
CA ASP A 537 1.57 3.97 -14.37
C ASP A 537 2.73 3.11 -14.88
N ASP A 538 3.63 3.74 -15.64
CA ASP A 538 4.75 3.08 -16.31
C ASP A 538 6.12 3.71 -15.96
N PHE A 539 7.19 3.05 -16.42
CA PHE A 539 8.55 3.53 -16.18
C PHE A 539 8.82 4.93 -16.74
N VAL A 540 8.12 5.32 -17.81
CA VAL A 540 8.28 6.64 -18.42
C VAL A 540 7.71 7.71 -17.49
N TRP A 541 6.56 7.47 -16.86
CA TRP A 541 6.02 8.36 -15.84
C TRP A 541 7.00 8.50 -14.67
N MET A 542 7.50 7.38 -14.14
CA MET A 542 8.43 7.41 -13.01
C MET A 542 9.69 8.22 -13.32
N ARG A 543 10.38 7.91 -14.43
CA ARG A 543 11.67 8.55 -14.75
C ARG A 543 11.53 10.04 -15.08
N ASN A 544 10.35 10.48 -15.53
CA ASN A 544 10.11 11.87 -15.93
C ASN A 544 9.52 12.73 -14.80
N PHE A 545 8.65 12.16 -13.97
CA PHE A 545 7.85 12.91 -13.00
C PHE A 545 7.98 12.40 -11.56
N GLY A 546 7.99 11.09 -11.35
CA GLY A 546 8.06 10.49 -10.01
C GLY A 546 9.42 10.69 -9.33
N ASP A 547 10.50 10.22 -9.94
CA ASP A 547 11.88 10.35 -9.42
C ASP A 547 12.92 10.45 -10.54
N PRO A 548 13.04 11.61 -11.21
CA PRO A 548 14.14 11.85 -12.13
C PRO A 548 15.48 11.63 -11.42
N MET A 549 16.31 10.73 -11.98
CA MET A 549 17.61 10.30 -11.41
C MET A 549 17.55 9.31 -10.22
N PHE A 550 16.37 8.82 -9.84
CA PHE A 550 16.21 7.75 -8.84
C PHE A 550 16.85 8.06 -7.47
N ARG A 551 16.88 9.34 -7.07
CA ARG A 551 17.52 9.77 -5.82
C ARG A 551 16.62 9.54 -4.62
N ARG A 552 15.30 9.72 -4.79
CA ARG A 552 14.32 9.49 -3.72
C ARG A 552 14.20 7.99 -3.42
N HIS A 553 14.26 7.13 -4.43
CA HIS A 553 14.32 5.68 -4.21
C HIS A 553 15.57 5.29 -3.41
N ALA A 554 16.73 5.85 -3.76
CA ALA A 554 17.96 5.60 -3.02
C ALA A 554 17.86 6.09 -1.56
N ALA A 555 17.19 7.22 -1.31
CA ALA A 555 16.92 7.71 0.04
C ALA A 555 15.94 6.79 0.80
N ALA A 556 14.85 6.34 0.16
CA ALA A 556 13.89 5.40 0.72
C ALA A 556 14.58 4.07 1.12
N ALA A 557 15.36 3.46 0.23
CA ALA A 557 16.15 2.27 0.51
C ALA A 557 17.18 2.49 1.63
N SER A 558 17.72 3.71 1.76
CA SER A 558 18.64 4.08 2.84
C SER A 558 17.94 4.11 4.20
N ILE A 559 16.75 4.71 4.29
CA ILE A 559 15.96 4.76 5.52
C ILE A 559 15.46 3.36 5.88
N TRP A 560 14.83 2.67 4.93
CA TRP A 560 14.23 1.35 5.13
C TRP A 560 15.24 0.32 5.62
N GLY A 561 16.37 0.19 4.92
CA GLY A 561 17.40 -0.75 5.30
C GLY A 561 18.18 -0.34 6.55
N LEU A 562 18.29 0.96 6.87
CA LEU A 562 18.89 1.38 8.14
C LEU A 562 18.02 1.00 9.33
N VAL A 563 16.70 1.20 9.24
CA VAL A 563 15.75 0.75 10.26
C VAL A 563 15.84 -0.77 10.42
N ALA A 564 15.89 -1.52 9.32
CA ALA A 564 16.07 -2.97 9.36
C ALA A 564 17.39 -3.38 10.02
N LEU A 565 18.51 -2.72 9.66
CA LEU A 565 19.83 -2.96 10.24
C LEU A 565 19.84 -2.72 11.74
N GLN A 566 19.24 -1.65 12.23
CA GLN A 566 19.18 -1.34 13.65
C GLN A 566 18.36 -2.40 14.41
N LEU A 567 17.20 -2.81 13.89
CA LEU A 567 16.41 -3.88 14.51
C LEU A 567 17.13 -5.25 14.48
N ALA A 568 17.86 -5.51 13.40
CA ALA A 568 18.57 -6.76 13.20
C ALA A 568 19.89 -6.85 13.98
N ASP A 569 20.52 -5.72 14.31
CA ASP A 569 21.83 -5.68 14.98
C ASP A 569 21.76 -5.35 16.46
N GLU A 570 20.89 -4.44 16.89
CA GLU A 570 20.91 -3.92 18.26
C GLU A 570 20.62 -5.03 19.28
N GLU A 571 21.38 -5.05 20.37
CA GLU A 571 21.21 -6.08 21.40
C GLU A 571 19.87 -5.91 22.11
N ILE A 572 19.60 -4.68 22.55
CA ILE A 572 18.32 -4.24 23.08
C ILE A 572 17.54 -3.59 21.94
N LEU A 573 16.35 -4.08 21.66
CA LEU A 573 15.49 -3.52 20.61
C LEU A 573 15.19 -2.04 20.92
N PRO A 574 15.38 -1.12 19.96
CA PRO A 574 15.21 0.33 20.16
C PRO A 574 13.73 0.76 20.14
N PHE A 575 12.86 0.01 20.84
CA PHE A 575 11.44 0.32 20.94
C PHE A 575 11.16 1.37 22.01
N ASN A 576 10.30 2.35 21.66
CA ASN A 576 9.88 3.39 22.59
C ASN A 576 8.42 3.20 23.04
N TYR A 577 8.22 2.45 24.11
CA TYR A 577 6.88 2.24 24.68
C TYR A 577 6.30 3.46 25.41
N GLU A 578 7.06 4.56 25.61
CA GLU A 578 6.49 5.80 26.15
C GLU A 578 5.59 6.48 25.11
N LEU A 579 5.99 6.44 23.84
CA LEU A 579 5.17 6.92 22.73
C LEU A 579 3.89 6.09 22.57
N TYR A 580 3.97 4.78 22.78
CA TYR A 580 2.78 3.92 22.79
C TYR A 580 1.78 4.34 23.87
N VAL A 581 2.26 4.56 25.11
CA VAL A 581 1.41 5.03 26.20
C VAL A 581 0.81 6.41 25.90
N TYR A 582 1.58 7.30 25.28
CA TYR A 582 1.12 8.61 24.87
C TYR A 582 -0.03 8.52 23.84
N GLU A 583 0.12 7.71 22.79
CA GLU A 583 -0.92 7.54 21.77
C GLU A 583 -2.20 6.90 22.33
N ILE A 584 -2.09 5.88 23.19
CA ILE A 584 -3.28 5.30 23.86
C ILE A 584 -3.96 6.33 24.76
N GLN A 585 -3.18 7.14 25.50
CA GLN A 585 -3.73 8.20 26.34
C GLN A 585 -4.50 9.23 25.51
N LYS A 586 -3.93 9.65 24.38
CA LYS A 586 -4.58 10.57 23.42
C LYS A 586 -5.92 10.00 22.92
N GLY A 587 -5.94 8.75 22.46
CA GLY A 587 -7.17 8.10 22.00
C GLY A 587 -8.21 7.94 23.12
N ALA A 588 -7.78 7.69 24.36
CA ALA A 588 -8.69 7.63 25.51
C ALA A 588 -9.30 9.00 25.88
N GLU A 589 -8.56 10.09 25.69
CA GLU A 589 -9.05 11.47 25.91
C GLU A 589 -10.02 11.91 24.82
N GLU A 590 -9.77 11.54 23.57
CA GLU A 590 -10.69 11.73 22.44
C GLU A 590 -12.01 10.98 22.72
N LEU A 591 -11.92 9.70 23.10
CA LEU A 591 -13.10 8.90 23.46
C LEU A 591 -13.86 9.46 24.68
N ASP A 592 -13.17 10.00 25.70
CA ASP A 592 -13.82 10.63 26.86
C ASP A 592 -14.63 11.86 26.44
N THR A 593 -14.12 12.63 25.49
CA THR A 593 -14.80 13.78 24.91
C THR A 593 -16.07 13.35 24.18
N GLU A 594 -15.99 12.31 23.35
CA GLU A 594 -17.12 11.78 22.58
C GLU A 594 -18.21 11.15 23.47
N LEU A 595 -17.82 10.56 24.60
CA LEU A 595 -18.72 9.91 25.54
C LEU A 595 -19.21 10.83 26.67
N SER A 596 -18.87 12.13 26.65
CA SER A 596 -19.21 13.08 27.71
C SER A 596 -20.72 13.16 28.03
N ASP A 597 -21.58 12.98 27.02
CA ASP A 597 -23.05 12.95 27.17
C ASP A 597 -23.62 11.54 27.43
N LYS A 598 -22.76 10.53 27.58
CA LYS A 598 -23.14 9.12 27.76
C LYS A 598 -22.85 8.68 29.19
N SER A 599 -23.69 7.78 29.72
CA SER A 599 -23.51 7.20 31.07
C SER A 599 -22.46 6.06 31.09
N ILE A 600 -21.31 6.25 30.41
CA ILE A 600 -20.23 5.28 30.30
C ILE A 600 -19.00 5.85 31.03
N SER A 601 -18.37 5.05 31.90
CA SER A 601 -17.20 5.49 32.66
C SER A 601 -15.90 4.94 32.08
N LEU A 602 -14.97 5.81 31.71
CA LEU A 602 -13.63 5.45 31.22
C LEU A 602 -12.57 5.34 32.33
N ILE A 603 -12.97 5.41 33.62
CA ILE A 603 -12.06 5.27 34.76
C ILE A 603 -11.22 3.98 34.69
N PRO A 604 -11.78 2.79 34.36
CA PRO A 604 -10.98 1.57 34.22
C PRO A 604 -9.92 1.65 33.11
N LEU A 605 -10.23 2.34 32.01
CA LEU A 605 -9.31 2.55 30.88
C LEU A 605 -8.13 3.43 31.32
N PHE A 606 -8.39 4.62 31.87
CA PHE A 606 -7.33 5.50 32.37
C PHE A 606 -6.48 4.86 33.47
N LYS A 607 -7.07 4.04 34.36
CA LYS A 607 -6.31 3.26 35.36
C LYS A 607 -5.42 2.19 34.74
N SER A 608 -5.78 1.67 33.57
CA SER A 608 -4.96 0.69 32.84
C SER A 608 -3.81 1.39 32.11
N ILE A 609 -4.07 2.56 31.53
CA ILE A 609 -3.04 3.42 30.92
C ILE A 609 -2.00 3.87 31.95
N ASP A 610 -2.41 4.30 33.15
CA ASP A 610 -1.47 4.65 34.24
C ASP A 610 -0.60 3.46 34.68
N ARG A 611 -1.16 2.24 34.68
CA ARG A 611 -0.39 1.02 34.96
C ARG A 611 0.63 0.75 33.86
N MET A 612 0.25 0.88 32.59
CA MET A 612 1.15 0.72 31.46
C MET A 612 2.27 1.77 31.50
N LYS A 613 1.95 3.03 31.78
CA LYS A 613 2.92 4.11 31.97
C LYS A 613 3.99 3.77 33.02
N LYS A 614 3.56 3.25 34.18
CA LYS A 614 4.48 2.83 35.24
C LYS A 614 5.38 1.67 34.82
N ALA A 615 4.83 0.67 34.12
CA ALA A 615 5.59 -0.44 33.59
C ALA A 615 6.64 0.02 32.55
N THR A 616 6.26 0.93 31.65
CA THR A 616 7.17 1.53 30.67
C THR A 616 8.32 2.29 31.34
N LEU A 617 8.02 3.09 32.37
CA LEU A 617 9.08 3.79 33.12
C LEU A 617 10.03 2.82 33.81
N GLN A 618 9.51 1.70 34.32
CA GLN A 618 10.33 0.67 34.95
C GLN A 618 11.28 0.01 33.94
N ILE A 619 10.77 -0.48 32.81
CA ILE A 619 11.62 -1.15 31.80
C ILE A 619 12.67 -0.19 31.21
N ASN A 620 12.32 1.08 31.00
CA ASN A 620 13.28 2.09 30.52
C ASN A 620 14.41 2.35 31.53
N ASN A 621 14.11 2.31 32.83
CA ASN A 621 15.14 2.41 33.86
C ASN A 621 16.03 1.16 33.90
N GLU A 622 15.45 -0.03 33.75
CA GLU A 622 16.20 -1.30 33.70
C GLU A 622 17.13 -1.35 32.47
N ILE A 623 16.66 -0.92 31.30
CA ILE A 623 17.47 -0.79 30.07
C ILE A 623 18.63 0.18 30.29
N LYS A 624 18.37 1.37 30.87
CA LYS A 624 19.44 2.35 31.16
C LYS A 624 20.51 1.78 32.08
N VAL A 625 20.11 1.01 33.09
CA VAL A 625 21.05 0.33 33.98
C VAL A 625 21.88 -0.68 33.19
N ALA A 626 21.25 -1.57 32.41
CA ALA A 626 21.94 -2.58 31.61
C ALA A 626 23.00 -1.96 30.67
N VAL A 627 22.62 -0.95 29.89
CA VAL A 627 23.53 -0.22 28.97
C VAL A 627 24.67 0.48 29.71
N SER A 628 24.43 0.98 30.94
CA SER A 628 25.48 1.63 31.73
C SER A 628 26.50 0.64 32.31
N THR A 629 26.08 -0.59 32.65
CA THR A 629 26.96 -1.65 33.13
C THR A 629 27.84 -2.23 32.03
N ASP A 630 27.35 -2.36 30.80
CA ASP A 630 28.15 -2.83 29.65
C ASP A 630 29.22 -1.82 29.23
N ASN A 631 29.01 -0.52 29.46
CA ASN A 631 30.04 0.52 29.23
C ASN A 631 31.13 0.56 30.32
N LEU A 632 30.99 -0.21 31.41
CA LEU A 632 31.95 -0.29 32.53
C LEU A 632 32.78 -1.59 32.52
N LEU A 633 32.44 -2.55 31.66
CA LEU A 633 33.16 -3.82 31.44
C LEU A 633 33.98 -3.73 30.15
#